data_AF-A0A7J7J0X6-F1
#
_entry.id   AF-A0A7J7J0X6-F1
#
_cell.length_a   1.000
_cell.length_b   1.000
_cell.length_c   1.000
_cell.angle_alpha   90.00
_cell.angle_beta   90.00
_cell.angle_gamma   90.00
#
_symmetry.space_group_name_H-M   'P 1'
#
loop_
_entity.id
_entity.type
_entity.pdbx_description
1 polymer ?
#
loop_
_entity_poly.entity_id
_entity_poly.type
_entity_poly.pdbx_seq_one_letter_code
_entity_poly.pdbx_strand_id
1 'polypeptide(L)'
;MGLEVSTEAVREATVDRKWFNFNRHLGVWPTLYDSMKTPVTVDVLEAGLILAVVMLAFCFLIILPGIRGRERIYCSIRVAVSLFLGACIILCNWGQYWETDQVHVTTQYKAFTNQTIEGTVGIRIGLRNVNITLKGDPENQIGERINYNERFWWSFPWHQGEDWFWPLRC
;
A
#
# COMPACT_ATOMS: atom_id res chain seq x y z
N MET A 1 18.58 -23.36 32.88
CA MET A 1 17.61 -24.13 32.06
C MET A 1 16.13 -23.84 32.38
N GLY A 2 15.77 -23.26 33.54
CA GLY A 2 14.36 -22.98 33.90
C GLY A 2 13.87 -21.53 33.73
N LEU A 3 14.74 -20.58 33.37
CA LEU A 3 14.38 -19.16 33.22
C LEU A 3 13.92 -18.82 31.79
N GLU A 4 14.46 -19.49 30.77
CA GLU A 4 14.07 -19.30 29.36
C GLU A 4 12.68 -19.86 29.07
N VAL A 5 12.32 -21.00 29.69
CA VAL A 5 10.99 -21.61 29.56
C VAL A 5 9.89 -20.69 30.12
N SER A 6 10.17 -19.94 31.19
CA SER A 6 9.23 -19.01 31.79
C SER A 6 9.03 -17.74 30.95
N THR A 7 10.08 -17.24 30.29
CA THR A 7 9.97 -16.04 29.46
C THR A 7 9.30 -16.33 28.13
N GLU A 8 9.49 -17.52 27.57
CA GLU A 8 8.76 -18.00 26.39
C GLU A 8 7.28 -18.22 26.68
N ALA A 9 6.93 -18.89 27.78
CA ALA A 9 5.53 -19.12 28.17
C ALA A 9 4.78 -17.81 28.48
N VAL A 10 5.44 -16.81 29.06
CA VAL A 10 4.86 -15.48 29.30
C VAL A 10 4.71 -14.71 27.99
N ARG A 11 5.66 -14.84 27.05
CA ARG A 11 5.55 -14.24 25.71
C ARG A 11 4.36 -14.81 24.94
N GLU A 12 4.17 -16.12 24.94
CA GLU A 12 3.00 -16.76 24.31
C GLU A 12 1.68 -16.30 24.95
N ALA A 13 1.61 -16.24 26.28
CA ALA A 13 0.41 -15.77 26.99
C ALA A 13 0.07 -14.28 26.72
N THR A 14 1.07 -13.43 26.45
CA THR A 14 0.84 -12.04 26.05
C THR A 14 0.38 -11.87 24.60
N VAL A 15 0.78 -12.78 23.70
CA VAL A 15 0.33 -12.79 22.30
C VAL A 15 -1.13 -13.23 22.19
N ASP A 16 -1.55 -14.19 23.02
CA ASP A 16 -2.94 -14.69 23.10
C ASP A 16 -3.94 -13.71 23.73
N ARG A 17 -3.46 -12.74 24.52
CA ARG A 17 -4.31 -11.74 25.20
C ARG A 17 -4.78 -10.58 24.33
N LYS A 18 -4.38 -10.51 23.05
CA LYS A 18 -4.91 -9.48 22.14
C LYS A 18 -6.40 -9.75 21.95
N TRP A 19 -7.26 -8.74 22.16
CA TRP A 19 -8.71 -8.92 22.20
C TRP A 19 -9.29 -9.61 20.94
N PHE A 20 -8.69 -9.36 19.78
CA PHE A 20 -9.05 -9.99 18.50
C PHE A 20 -8.64 -11.46 18.36
N ASN A 21 -7.76 -11.95 19.23
CA ASN A 21 -7.26 -13.32 19.29
C ASN A 21 -7.88 -14.12 20.45
N PHE A 22 -8.65 -13.45 21.32
CA PHE A 22 -9.33 -14.08 22.44
C PHE A 22 -10.23 -15.22 21.94
N ASN A 23 -10.03 -16.44 22.48
CA ASN A 23 -10.76 -17.66 22.15
C ASN A 23 -10.65 -18.20 20.70
N ARG A 24 -9.70 -17.73 19.87
CA ARG A 24 -9.50 -18.29 18.51
C ARG A 24 -9.14 -19.78 18.51
N HIS A 25 -8.32 -20.23 19.46
CA HIS A 25 -7.85 -21.62 19.54
C HIS A 25 -8.94 -22.62 19.97
N LEU A 26 -10.09 -22.13 20.48
CA LEU A 26 -11.18 -22.98 20.98
C LEU A 26 -12.17 -23.41 19.88
N GLY A 27 -12.12 -22.81 18.68
CA GLY A 27 -12.95 -23.21 17.55
C GLY A 27 -14.46 -22.96 17.69
N VAL A 28 -14.91 -22.34 18.79
CA VAL A 28 -16.34 -22.10 19.10
C VAL A 28 -16.81 -20.70 18.67
N TRP A 29 -16.17 -20.07 17.66
CA TRP A 29 -16.39 -18.70 17.12
C TRP A 29 -15.75 -17.56 17.96
N PRO A 30 -15.25 -16.42 17.38
CA PRO A 30 -15.55 -15.80 16.08
C PRO A 30 -14.36 -15.74 15.10
N THR A 31 -14.66 -15.90 13.79
CA THR A 31 -13.78 -16.09 12.61
C THR A 31 -13.21 -17.50 12.45
N LEU A 32 -13.66 -18.21 11.40
CA LEU A 32 -13.25 -19.57 11.02
C LEU A 32 -11.84 -19.61 10.39
N TYR A 33 -11.36 -18.45 9.94
CA TYR A 33 -10.12 -18.29 9.20
C TYR A 33 -9.07 -17.63 10.07
N ASP A 34 -7.83 -18.09 9.94
CA ASP A 34 -6.68 -17.45 10.60
C ASP A 34 -6.50 -16.01 10.10
N SER A 35 -5.89 -15.14 10.91
CA SER A 35 -5.64 -13.76 10.49
C SER A 35 -4.52 -13.68 9.46
N MET A 36 -4.84 -13.98 8.21
CA MET A 36 -4.00 -13.67 7.07
C MET A 36 -4.15 -12.19 6.74
N LYS A 37 -3.42 -11.32 7.44
CA LYS A 37 -3.28 -9.93 7.04
C LYS A 37 -2.38 -9.88 5.81
N THR A 38 -2.92 -10.08 4.62
CA THR A 38 -2.19 -9.82 3.36
C THR A 38 -2.07 -8.31 3.20
N PRO A 39 -0.87 -7.74 3.31
CA PRO A 39 -0.69 -6.32 3.06
C PRO A 39 -1.03 -6.03 1.61
N VAL A 40 -1.59 -4.85 1.34
CA VAL A 40 -1.76 -4.36 -0.03
C VAL A 40 -0.36 -4.14 -0.61
N THR A 41 0.04 -5.00 -1.54
CA THR A 41 1.38 -4.95 -2.16
C THR A 41 1.44 -3.99 -3.35
N VAL A 42 0.32 -3.76 -4.03
CA VAL A 42 0.20 -2.92 -5.23
C VAL A 42 -1.00 -2.00 -5.09
N ASP A 43 -0.90 -0.77 -5.57
CA ASP A 43 -2.05 0.15 -5.60
C ASP A 43 -3.15 -0.42 -6.51
N VAL A 44 -4.30 -0.71 -5.91
CA VAL A 44 -5.46 -1.33 -6.56
C VAL A 44 -5.97 -0.44 -7.70
N LEU A 45 -5.90 0.89 -7.54
CA LEU A 45 -6.36 1.82 -8.56
C LEU A 45 -5.41 1.81 -9.77
N GLU A 46 -4.10 1.86 -9.53
CA GLU A 46 -3.11 1.79 -10.60
C GLU A 46 -3.22 0.47 -11.38
N ALA A 47 -3.31 -0.66 -10.67
CA ALA A 47 -3.49 -1.98 -11.28
C ALA A 47 -4.80 -2.09 -12.08
N GLY A 48 -5.90 -1.55 -11.55
CA GLY A 48 -7.19 -1.53 -12.23
C GLY A 48 -7.17 -0.71 -13.52
N LEU A 49 -6.48 0.44 -13.52
CA LEU A 49 -6.33 1.29 -14.71
C LEU A 49 -5.47 0.62 -15.78
N ILE A 50 -4.37 -0.03 -15.39
CA ILE A 50 -3.54 -0.83 -16.31
C ILE A 50 -4.38 -1.94 -16.93
N LEU A 51 -5.14 -2.68 -16.12
CA LEU A 51 -6.01 -3.75 -16.60
C LEU A 51 -7.05 -3.24 -17.60
N ALA A 52 -7.67 -2.09 -17.34
CA ALA A 52 -8.65 -1.49 -18.25
C ALA A 52 -8.03 -1.14 -19.62
N VAL A 53 -6.83 -0.55 -19.64
CA VAL A 53 -6.08 -0.25 -20.87
C VAL A 53 -5.73 -1.53 -21.63
N VAL A 54 -5.29 -2.57 -20.92
CA VAL A 54 -4.97 -3.89 -21.51
C VAL A 54 -6.20 -4.54 -22.12
N MET A 55 -7.36 -4.48 -21.45
CA MET A 55 -8.62 -4.98 -21.99
C MET A 55 -9.04 -4.24 -23.27
N LEU A 56 -8.92 -2.92 -23.29
CA LEU A 56 -9.19 -2.11 -24.49
C LEU A 56 -8.23 -2.47 -25.64
N ALA A 57 -6.94 -2.65 -25.34
CA ALA A 57 -5.96 -3.10 -26.32
C ALA A 57 -6.32 -4.49 -26.86
N PHE A 58 -6.74 -5.41 -26.00
CA PHE A 58 -7.14 -6.76 -26.38
C PHE A 58 -8.39 -6.76 -27.28
N CYS A 59 -9.41 -5.97 -26.94
CA CYS A 59 -10.57 -5.76 -27.79
C CYS A 59 -10.17 -5.23 -29.17
N PHE A 60 -9.23 -4.29 -29.23
CA PHE A 60 -8.71 -3.78 -30.50
C PHE A 60 -7.99 -4.87 -31.30
N LEU A 61 -7.20 -5.73 -30.66
CA LEU A 61 -6.52 -6.86 -31.31
C LEU A 61 -7.50 -7.86 -31.95
N ILE A 62 -8.66 -8.09 -31.33
CA ILE A 62 -9.73 -8.94 -31.89
C ILE A 62 -10.36 -8.31 -33.14
N ILE A 63 -10.47 -6.98 -33.19
CA ILE A 63 -11.07 -6.26 -34.32
C ILE A 63 -10.09 -6.12 -35.49
N LEU A 64 -8.78 -6.12 -35.24
CA LEU A 64 -7.73 -6.00 -36.28
C LEU A 64 -7.91 -6.86 -37.55
N PRO A 65 -8.26 -8.17 -37.49
CA PRO A 65 -8.47 -8.97 -38.68
C PRO A 65 -9.64 -8.51 -39.56
N GLY A 66 -10.57 -7.71 -39.03
CA GLY A 66 -11.71 -7.16 -39.79
C GLY A 66 -11.32 -6.01 -40.74
N ILE A 67 -10.12 -5.43 -40.59
CA ILE A 67 -9.66 -4.30 -41.40
C ILE A 67 -8.94 -4.81 -42.65
N ARG A 68 -9.42 -4.40 -43.83
CA ARG A 68 -8.88 -4.83 -45.14
C ARG A 68 -7.66 -4.01 -45.54
N GLY A 69 -6.67 -4.66 -46.16
CA GLY A 69 -5.60 -4.01 -46.93
C GLY A 69 -4.43 -3.41 -46.11
N ARG A 70 -3.66 -2.52 -46.75
CA ARG A 70 -2.46 -1.86 -46.18
C ARG A 70 -2.78 -0.76 -45.16
N GLU A 71 -4.01 -0.24 -45.17
CA GLU A 71 -4.50 0.76 -44.21
C GLU A 71 -4.55 0.23 -42.77
N ARG A 72 -4.58 -1.10 -42.59
CA ARG A 72 -4.54 -1.79 -41.31
C ARG A 72 -3.41 -1.30 -40.41
N ILE A 73 -2.21 -1.11 -40.96
CA ILE A 73 -1.01 -0.73 -40.19
C ILE A 73 -1.11 0.73 -39.73
N TYR A 74 -1.55 1.63 -40.61
CA TYR A 74 -1.73 3.04 -40.26
C TYR A 74 -2.82 3.22 -39.20
N CYS A 75 -3.93 2.50 -39.34
CA CYS A 75 -5.00 2.47 -38.34
C CYS A 75 -4.51 1.90 -37.00
N SER A 76 -3.78 0.79 -37.02
CA SER A 76 -3.26 0.18 -35.79
C SER A 76 -2.26 1.05 -35.06
N ILE A 77 -1.34 1.70 -35.78
CA ILE A 77 -0.38 2.63 -35.17
C ILE A 77 -1.12 3.83 -34.58
N ARG A 78 -2.08 4.42 -35.31
CA ARG A 78 -2.86 5.55 -34.82
C ARG A 78 -3.60 5.21 -33.53
N VAL A 79 -4.30 4.08 -33.49
CA VAL A 79 -5.03 3.63 -32.30
C VAL A 79 -4.07 3.30 -31.16
N ALA A 80 -2.98 2.56 -31.42
CA ALA A 80 -1.98 2.22 -30.42
C ALA A 80 -1.36 3.46 -29.77
N VAL A 81 -0.97 4.46 -30.57
CA VAL A 81 -0.43 5.72 -30.05
C VAL A 81 -1.47 6.47 -29.22
N SER A 82 -2.72 6.55 -29.68
CA SER A 82 -3.78 7.22 -28.92
C SER A 82 -4.08 6.53 -27.58
N LEU A 83 -4.11 5.19 -27.57
CA LEU A 83 -4.33 4.38 -26.38
C LEU A 83 -3.14 4.51 -25.42
N PHE A 84 -1.91 4.49 -25.94
CA PHE A 84 -0.70 4.68 -25.15
C PHE A 84 -0.65 6.06 -24.48
N LEU A 85 -0.92 7.13 -25.24
CA LEU A 85 -0.97 8.49 -24.69
C LEU A 85 -2.06 8.63 -23.61
N GLY A 86 -3.25 8.08 -23.86
CA GLY A 86 -4.33 8.06 -22.87
C GLY A 86 -3.94 7.32 -21.60
N ALA A 87 -3.29 6.15 -21.74
CA ALA A 87 -2.78 5.37 -20.62
C ALA A 87 -1.72 6.13 -19.84
N CYS A 88 -0.75 6.77 -20.50
CA CYS A 88 0.28 7.58 -19.84
C CYS A 88 -0.33 8.73 -19.05
N ILE A 89 -1.27 9.49 -19.62
CA ILE A 89 -1.91 10.62 -18.92
C ILE A 89 -2.63 10.15 -17.66
N ILE A 90 -3.38 9.04 -17.77
CA ILE A 90 -4.09 8.45 -16.63
C ILE A 90 -3.08 7.95 -15.59
N LEU A 91 -2.07 7.18 -15.96
CA LEU A 91 -1.10 6.65 -15.00
C LEU A 91 -0.27 7.74 -14.34
N CYS A 92 0.12 8.80 -15.06
CA CYS A 92 0.83 9.93 -14.46
C CYS A 92 -0.02 10.70 -13.44
N ASN A 93 -1.34 10.81 -13.64
CA ASN A 93 -2.23 11.52 -12.72
C ASN A 93 -2.47 10.73 -11.42
N TRP A 94 -2.59 9.40 -11.51
CA TRP A 94 -2.81 8.53 -10.33
C TRP A 94 -1.51 7.97 -9.72
N GLY A 95 -0.40 8.00 -10.46
CA GLY A 95 0.89 7.47 -10.03
C GLY A 95 1.48 8.24 -8.84
N GLN A 96 2.21 7.50 -8.01
CA GLN A 96 2.81 7.99 -6.76
C GLN A 96 4.34 8.16 -6.86
N TYR A 97 4.88 8.15 -8.08
CA TYR A 97 6.32 8.12 -8.36
C TYR A 97 6.83 9.43 -8.94
N TRP A 98 6.21 10.56 -8.60
CA TRP A 98 6.67 11.87 -9.09
C TRP A 98 8.00 12.26 -8.48
N GLU A 99 8.13 12.04 -7.18
CA GLU A 99 9.38 12.13 -6.44
C GLU A 99 9.43 10.97 -5.46
N THR A 100 10.62 10.39 -5.28
CA THR A 100 10.80 9.27 -4.36
C THR A 100 12.19 9.37 -3.76
N ASP A 101 12.24 9.29 -2.44
CA ASP A 101 13.49 9.25 -1.69
C ASP A 101 13.42 8.19 -0.60
N GLN A 102 14.58 7.66 -0.22
CA GLN A 102 14.72 6.66 0.83
C GLN A 102 15.97 6.93 1.64
N VAL A 103 15.81 7.02 2.95
CA VAL A 103 16.91 7.29 3.87
C VAL A 103 16.90 6.28 5.00
N HIS A 104 18.08 5.76 5.32
CA HIS A 104 18.29 4.90 6.48
C HIS A 104 18.47 5.77 7.72
N VAL A 105 17.62 5.56 8.72
CA VAL A 105 17.59 6.37 9.94
C VAL A 105 17.42 5.50 11.17
N THR A 106 18.05 5.92 12.26
CA THR A 106 17.75 5.42 13.61
C THR A 106 16.82 6.42 14.28
N THR A 107 15.57 6.04 14.55
CA THR A 107 14.54 6.95 15.05
C THR A 107 13.80 6.37 16.26
N GLN A 108 13.15 7.22 17.06
CA GLN A 108 12.26 6.79 18.13
C GLN A 108 10.95 6.27 17.53
N TYR A 109 10.50 5.11 18.01
CA TYR A 109 9.41 4.39 17.35
C TYR A 109 8.01 4.80 17.81
N LYS A 110 7.78 4.93 19.11
CA LYS A 110 6.45 5.18 19.70
C LYS A 110 6.51 6.25 20.78
N ALA A 111 5.41 6.97 20.95
CA ALA A 111 5.23 7.89 22.07
C ALA A 111 5.33 7.13 23.41
N PHE A 112 5.84 7.81 24.45
CA PHE A 112 5.99 7.28 25.82
C PHE A 112 6.95 6.10 25.98
N THR A 113 7.75 5.76 24.96
CA THR A 113 8.87 4.81 25.08
C THR A 113 10.15 5.43 24.51
N ASN A 114 11.28 5.18 25.18
CA ASN A 114 12.60 5.64 24.71
C ASN A 114 13.27 4.64 23.77
N GLN A 115 12.51 3.68 23.23
CA GLN A 115 13.05 2.66 22.34
C GLN A 115 13.29 3.24 20.94
N THR A 116 14.52 3.07 20.46
CA THR A 116 14.93 3.41 19.10
C THR A 116 14.85 2.19 18.20
N ILE A 117 14.45 2.42 16.95
CA ILE A 117 14.46 1.43 15.88
C ILE A 117 15.42 1.87 14.79
N GLU A 118 16.03 0.89 14.14
CA GLU A 118 16.83 1.10 12.94
C GLU A 118 15.99 0.70 11.73
N GLY A 119 15.82 1.60 10.77
CA GLY A 119 15.00 1.32 9.61
C GLY A 119 15.20 2.29 8.47
N THR A 120 14.66 1.90 7.32
CA THR A 120 14.58 2.76 6.14
C THR A 120 13.24 3.48 6.14
N VAL A 121 13.29 4.80 6.12
CA VAL A 121 12.14 5.65 5.84
C VAL A 121 12.16 5.97 4.36
N GLY A 122 11.07 5.67 3.66
CA GLY A 122 10.89 5.98 2.26
C GLY A 122 9.70 6.89 2.04
N ILE A 123 9.86 7.93 1.25
CA ILE A 123 8.80 8.85 0.86
C ILE A 123 8.57 8.70 -0.64
N ARG A 124 7.30 8.59 -1.03
CA ARG A 124 6.87 8.57 -2.42
C ARG A 124 5.79 9.63 -2.61
N ILE A 125 6.12 10.67 -3.35
CA ILE A 125 5.22 11.80 -3.60
C ILE A 125 4.49 11.55 -4.91
N GLY A 126 3.15 11.56 -4.84
CA GLY A 126 2.26 11.60 -5.98
C GLY A 126 1.65 12.97 -6.18
N LEU A 127 0.82 13.13 -7.21
CA LEU A 127 0.18 14.42 -7.50
C LEU A 127 -0.90 14.82 -6.49
N ARG A 128 -1.49 13.83 -5.80
CA ARG A 128 -2.67 13.99 -4.91
C ARG A 128 -2.46 13.45 -3.50
N ASN A 129 -1.37 12.74 -3.27
CA ASN A 129 -1.09 12.01 -2.05
C ASN A 129 0.41 11.78 -1.89
N VAL A 130 0.84 11.56 -0.66
CA VAL A 130 2.19 11.13 -0.29
C VAL A 130 2.03 9.78 0.38
N ASN A 131 2.88 8.85 -0.01
CA ASN A 131 3.02 7.57 0.64
C ASN A 131 4.31 7.54 1.45
N ILE A 132 4.21 7.24 2.74
CA ILE A 132 5.33 7.16 3.67
C ILE A 132 5.47 5.70 4.10
N THR A 133 6.67 5.18 3.88
CA THR A 133 7.04 3.82 4.23
C THR A 133 8.06 3.84 5.36
N LEU A 134 7.89 2.94 6.32
CA LEU A 134 8.87 2.69 7.39
C LEU A 134 9.10 1.19 7.46
N LYS A 135 10.30 0.77 7.06
CA LYS A 135 10.72 -0.63 7.07
C LYS A 135 11.87 -0.82 8.04
N GLY A 136 11.70 -1.69 9.03
CA GLY A 136 12.77 -2.02 9.97
C GLY A 136 13.87 -2.85 9.31
N ASP A 137 15.11 -2.64 9.74
CA ASP A 137 16.25 -3.49 9.42
C ASP A 137 16.92 -3.97 10.72
N PRO A 138 16.65 -5.20 11.22
CA PRO A 138 15.80 -6.25 10.65
C PRO A 138 14.29 -5.93 10.76
N GLU A 139 13.43 -6.61 9.98
CA GLU A 139 11.99 -6.28 9.91
C GLU A 139 11.25 -6.50 11.24
N ASN A 140 11.72 -7.44 12.08
CA ASN A 140 11.17 -7.67 13.41
C ASN A 140 12.09 -7.05 14.46
N GLN A 141 11.64 -5.97 15.09
CA GLN A 141 12.34 -5.29 16.18
C GLN A 141 11.36 -5.05 17.32
N ILE A 142 11.85 -5.12 18.55
CA ILE A 142 11.05 -4.80 19.75
C ILE A 142 9.78 -5.69 19.86
N GLY A 143 9.83 -6.92 19.33
CA GLY A 143 8.69 -7.85 19.34
C GLY A 143 7.55 -7.47 18.40
N GLU A 144 7.77 -6.53 17.46
CA GLU A 144 6.81 -6.14 16.43
C GLU A 144 7.43 -6.18 15.03
N ARG A 145 6.57 -6.38 14.03
CA ARG A 145 6.96 -6.34 12.62
C ARG A 145 6.82 -4.91 12.10
N ILE A 146 7.95 -4.27 11.78
CA ILE A 146 8.02 -2.87 11.33
C ILE A 146 8.02 -2.85 9.80
N ASN A 147 6.82 -2.74 9.24
CA ASN A 147 6.61 -2.61 7.80
C ASN A 147 5.33 -1.80 7.55
N TYR A 148 5.47 -0.49 7.69
CA TYR A 148 4.39 0.48 7.52
C TYR A 148 4.40 1.06 6.12
N ASN A 149 3.20 1.28 5.58
CA ASN A 149 2.96 1.82 4.24
C ASN A 149 1.72 2.72 4.32
N GLU A 150 1.93 3.95 4.83
CA GLU A 150 0.86 4.88 5.17
C GLU A 150 0.66 5.90 4.05
N ARG A 151 -0.60 6.12 3.65
CA ARG A 151 -0.94 7.03 2.56
C ARG A 151 -1.72 8.23 3.08
N PHE A 152 -1.20 9.42 2.81
CA PHE A 152 -1.81 10.70 3.17
C PHE A 152 -2.28 11.43 1.92
N TRP A 153 -3.54 11.85 1.91
CA TRP A 153 -4.15 12.60 0.82
C TRP A 153 -4.20 14.09 1.17
N TRP A 154 -3.95 14.97 0.19
CA TRP A 154 -4.16 16.42 0.33
C TRP A 154 -5.10 17.00 -0.74
N SER A 155 -5.63 16.13 -1.61
CA SER A 155 -6.58 16.55 -2.64
C SER A 155 -7.99 16.67 -2.03
N PHE A 156 -8.70 17.72 -2.41
CA PHE A 156 -10.09 17.97 -2.02
C PHE A 156 -10.94 16.69 -2.19
N PRO A 157 -11.77 16.29 -1.21
CA PRO A 157 -12.19 17.01 0.01
C PRO A 157 -11.30 16.78 1.24
N TRP A 158 -10.21 16.03 1.10
CA TRP A 158 -9.37 15.62 2.23
C TRP A 158 -8.21 16.60 2.38
N HIS A 159 -8.49 17.73 3.04
CA HIS A 159 -7.43 18.62 3.52
C HIS A 159 -6.70 17.93 4.67
N GLN A 160 -5.37 17.95 4.64
CA GLN A 160 -4.56 17.41 5.73
C GLN A 160 -4.69 18.37 6.92
N GLY A 161 -5.53 17.99 7.88
CA GLY A 161 -6.11 18.87 8.89
C GLY A 161 -7.62 18.77 8.80
N GLU A 162 -8.19 17.82 9.55
CA GLU A 162 -9.63 17.64 9.69
C GLU A 162 -10.23 18.98 10.17
N ASP A 163 -10.85 19.74 9.27
CA ASP A 163 -11.42 21.07 9.56
C ASP A 163 -12.50 21.03 10.67
N TRP A 164 -12.96 19.84 11.07
CA TRP A 164 -14.10 19.62 11.96
C TRP A 164 -13.74 19.56 13.45
N PHE A 165 -12.47 19.40 13.82
CA PHE A 165 -12.06 19.31 15.23
C PHE A 165 -11.36 20.59 15.74
N TRP A 166 -11.97 21.77 15.56
CA TRP A 166 -11.70 22.91 16.46
C TRP A 166 -12.82 23.96 16.51
N PRO A 167 -13.30 24.38 17.70
CA PRO A 167 -14.35 25.39 17.85
C PRO A 167 -13.86 26.84 17.88
N LEU A 168 -12.59 27.16 17.58
CA LEU A 168 -12.10 28.54 17.62
C LEU A 168 -11.46 28.97 16.30
N ARG A 169 -12.25 29.64 15.47
CA ARG A 169 -11.75 30.70 14.59
C ARG A 169 -11.99 32.02 15.33
N CYS A 170 -10.91 32.69 15.71
CA CYS A 170 -10.90 34.13 15.95
C CYS A 170 -10.80 34.87 14.61
#